data_AF-A0A8S2J8C5-F1
#
_entry.id   AF-A0A8S2J8C5-F1
#
_cell.length_a   1.000
_cell.length_b   1.000
_cell.length_c   1.000
_cell.angle_alpha   90.00
_cell.angle_beta   90.00
_cell.angle_gamma   90.00
#
_symmetry.space_group_name_H-M   'P 1'
#
loop_
_entity.id
_entity.type
_entity.pdbx_description
1 polymer ?
#
loop_
_entity_poly.entity_id
_entity_poly.type
_entity_poly.pdbx_seq_one_letter_code
_entity_poly.pdbx_strand_id
1 'polypeptide(L)'
;MQFIWNCSCCYSPFHIVCIQKWIKDGVYQSLVINNNETNSWHCPKCRTEFDQKDTPKRYLCYCHKEIDPQFNPWSIPHSCGQTCGKRLIPECGHICLLLCHPGPCPPCPKQINVLCYCNQSGPTARRCGFKGWSCGKACSKLLSCQQHRCEQVCHTGDCLPCQKTSIQSCQCGKTKAVRNCNELNFQCDQLCNRLLNCHIHECKRLCHRNECGTCPRQGIRTCSCGKTKYENLPCSEDVPTCGDTCDRKLDCGLHRCLYRCHTGSCESCRQVILKRCRCSLKEKLIPCCQEYLCETKCTRMRSCDKHPCKRKCCDGNCPPCQTVCGKTLNCRNHKCLSECHRGQCYPCTHKADVTCACGQTSVTVPCGCEKQTRKPRCNKLCLKPSDCHHAEREPHLCHFNDCPDCKQQCNLSLKNCSHLCSATCHDSVMVKEEANSSNTPWGMKEKEKLIKKSLTCPPCQVPTTVECFGQHTSRVILCSQARPFCCGQVCSRTLKCHNHICNRSCHVVTGVSNQTDAGTECMQCEEMCTKERPLGCQHSCPLACHQDTCPPCKQRLRMRCHCNTQVIYSDCQTFTNATDEKKEKLKSCGKPCSKK
;
A
#
# COMPACT_ATOMS: atom_id res chain seq x y z
N MET A 1 23.68 -23.87 -25.99
CA MET A 1 23.85 -22.70 -25.09
C MET A 1 23.27 -21.48 -25.78
N GLN A 2 22.49 -20.65 -25.08
CA GLN A 2 21.89 -19.45 -25.67
C GLN A 2 22.81 -18.24 -25.42
N PHE A 3 23.19 -17.55 -26.49
CA PHE A 3 24.07 -16.37 -26.43
C PHE A 3 23.30 -15.13 -25.98
N ILE A 4 23.89 -14.35 -25.09
CA ILE A 4 23.24 -13.18 -24.48
C ILE A 4 23.97 -11.86 -24.77
N TRP A 5 23.21 -10.78 -24.76
CA TRP A 5 23.66 -9.41 -24.71
C TRP A 5 23.07 -8.73 -23.47
N ASN A 6 23.90 -7.99 -22.73
CA ASN A 6 23.49 -7.22 -21.56
C ASN A 6 23.45 -5.73 -21.89
N CYS A 7 22.35 -5.07 -21.56
CA CYS A 7 22.25 -3.61 -21.69
C CYS A 7 23.25 -2.91 -20.75
N SER A 8 24.00 -1.91 -21.24
CA SER A 8 24.96 -1.15 -20.42
C SER A 8 24.30 -0.31 -19.32
N CYS A 9 23.03 0.08 -19.50
CA CYS A 9 22.30 0.95 -18.57
C CYS A 9 21.47 0.17 -17.54
N CYS A 10 20.68 -0.81 -17.98
CA CYS A 10 19.81 -1.59 -17.09
C CYS A 10 20.36 -2.99 -16.74
N TYR A 11 21.53 -3.35 -17.26
CA TYR A 11 22.25 -4.61 -17.01
C TYR A 11 21.43 -5.89 -17.23
N SER A 12 20.31 -5.78 -17.94
CA SER A 12 19.40 -6.89 -18.16
C SER A 12 19.86 -7.72 -19.36
N PRO A 13 19.92 -9.07 -19.23
CA PRO A 13 20.34 -9.95 -20.30
C PRO A 13 19.18 -10.19 -21.29
N PHE A 14 19.51 -10.21 -22.57
CA PHE A 14 18.62 -10.55 -23.67
C PHE A 14 19.34 -11.52 -24.60
N HIS A 15 18.62 -12.44 -25.26
CA HIS A 15 19.24 -13.27 -26.28
C HIS A 15 19.68 -12.40 -27.47
N ILE A 16 20.89 -12.64 -27.98
CA ILE A 16 21.46 -11.86 -29.09
C ILE A 16 20.52 -11.86 -30.31
N VAL A 17 19.95 -13.02 -30.64
CA VAL A 17 19.01 -13.16 -31.78
C VAL A 17 17.76 -12.31 -31.58
N CYS A 18 17.21 -12.27 -30.38
CA CYS A 18 16.01 -11.51 -30.05
C CYS A 18 16.27 -10.00 -30.13
N ILE A 19 17.39 -9.53 -29.60
CA ILE A 19 17.72 -8.10 -29.63
C ILE A 19 18.11 -7.64 -31.04
N GLN A 20 18.79 -8.47 -31.83
CA GLN A 20 19.07 -8.17 -33.23
C GLN A 20 17.78 -8.04 -34.05
N LYS A 21 16.79 -8.91 -33.81
CA LYS A 21 15.47 -8.79 -34.45
C LYS A 21 14.78 -7.49 -34.04
N TRP A 22 14.78 -7.17 -32.74
CA TRP A 22 14.23 -5.91 -32.22
C TRP A 22 14.88 -4.67 -32.87
N ILE A 23 16.20 -4.66 -33.04
CA ILE A 23 16.92 -3.56 -33.68
C ILE A 23 16.54 -3.45 -35.16
N LYS A 24 16.48 -4.57 -35.89
CA LYS A 24 16.07 -4.57 -37.31
C LYS A 24 14.65 -4.03 -37.50
N ASP A 25 13.72 -4.45 -36.64
CA ASP A 25 12.34 -3.98 -36.66
C ASP A 25 12.26 -2.48 -36.29
N GLY A 26 13.09 -2.03 -35.35
CA GLY A 26 13.19 -0.63 -34.93
C GLY A 26 13.81 0.29 -36.00
N VAL A 27 14.88 -0.13 -36.68
CA VAL A 27 15.53 0.66 -37.76
C VAL A 27 14.60 0.81 -38.96
N TYR A 28 13.86 -0.25 -39.31
CA TYR A 28 12.83 -0.16 -40.33
C TYR A 28 11.75 0.87 -39.95
N GLN A 29 11.46 1.03 -38.66
CA GLN A 29 10.52 2.02 -38.16
C GLN A 29 11.12 3.44 -38.13
N SER A 30 12.39 3.61 -37.78
CA SER A 30 13.09 4.92 -37.71
C SER A 30 13.35 5.54 -39.09
N LEU A 31 13.74 4.73 -40.10
CA LEU A 31 13.95 5.18 -41.48
C LEU A 31 12.67 5.71 -42.15
N VAL A 32 11.50 5.30 -41.64
CA VAL A 32 10.19 5.73 -42.15
C VAL A 32 9.72 7.04 -41.49
N ILE A 33 10.33 7.44 -40.37
CA ILE A 33 9.90 8.59 -39.55
C ILE A 33 10.82 9.81 -39.70
N ASN A 34 12.15 9.63 -39.78
CA ASN A 34 13.11 10.74 -39.81
C ASN A 34 13.97 10.72 -41.07
N ASN A 35 13.83 11.76 -41.89
CA ASN A 35 14.52 11.93 -43.18
C ASN A 35 15.94 12.53 -43.03
N ASN A 36 16.68 12.18 -41.97
CA ASN A 36 18.16 12.07 -41.91
C ASN A 36 18.76 12.02 -40.48
N GLU A 37 19.80 11.17 -40.37
CA GLU A 37 21.05 11.27 -39.58
C GLU A 37 21.19 10.68 -38.16
N THR A 38 20.20 10.04 -37.54
CA THR A 38 20.49 9.20 -36.35
C THR A 38 19.81 7.83 -36.43
N ASN A 39 20.56 6.84 -36.92
CA ASN A 39 20.19 5.43 -36.83
C ASN A 39 20.42 4.95 -35.39
N SER A 40 19.52 5.31 -34.48
CA SER A 40 19.53 4.87 -33.09
C SER A 40 18.41 3.86 -32.81
N TRP A 41 18.61 3.01 -31.80
CA TRP A 41 17.65 2.00 -31.33
C TRP A 41 17.54 2.05 -29.81
N HIS A 42 16.44 1.54 -29.26
CA HIS A 42 16.18 1.60 -27.82
C HIS A 42 16.20 0.23 -27.17
N CYS A 43 16.74 0.15 -25.94
CA CYS A 43 16.67 -1.07 -25.15
C CYS A 43 15.20 -1.45 -24.86
N PRO A 44 14.78 -2.72 -25.08
CA PRO A 44 13.40 -3.16 -24.84
C PRO A 44 12.88 -2.92 -23.40
N LYS A 45 13.77 -2.93 -22.41
CA LYS A 45 13.40 -2.77 -20.99
C LYS A 45 13.50 -1.33 -20.49
N CYS A 46 14.64 -0.68 -20.64
CA CYS A 46 14.86 0.66 -20.09
C CYS A 46 14.69 1.81 -21.08
N ARG A 47 14.48 1.51 -22.37
CA ARG A 47 14.32 2.49 -23.46
C ARG A 47 15.49 3.47 -23.65
N THR A 48 16.64 3.20 -23.05
CA THR A 48 17.87 3.95 -23.35
C THR A 48 18.20 3.83 -24.83
N GLU A 49 18.57 4.95 -25.43
CA GLU A 49 18.98 5.07 -26.82
C GLU A 49 20.43 4.61 -27.02
N PHE A 50 20.65 3.86 -28.09
CA PHE A 50 21.93 3.29 -28.51
C PHE A 50 22.13 3.54 -30.00
N ASP A 51 23.36 3.69 -30.45
CA ASP A 51 23.65 3.83 -31.88
C ASP A 51 23.57 2.48 -32.60
N GLN A 52 23.31 2.50 -33.92
CA GLN A 52 23.32 1.29 -34.75
C GLN A 52 24.66 0.55 -34.69
N LYS A 53 25.77 1.27 -34.45
CA LYS A 53 27.11 0.69 -34.27
C LYS A 53 27.19 -0.22 -33.04
N ASP A 54 26.38 0.04 -32.02
CA ASP A 54 26.32 -0.72 -30.76
C ASP A 54 25.43 -1.97 -30.87
N THR A 55 24.98 -2.33 -32.07
CA THR A 55 24.23 -3.57 -32.31
C THR A 55 25.07 -4.78 -31.88
N PRO A 56 24.56 -5.63 -30.96
CA PRO A 56 25.33 -6.76 -30.47
C PRO A 56 25.52 -7.81 -31.56
N LYS A 57 26.77 -8.00 -31.98
CA LYS A 57 27.19 -9.02 -32.95
C LYS A 57 27.90 -10.21 -32.32
N ARG A 58 28.50 -10.00 -31.15
CA ARG A 58 29.34 -10.97 -30.45
C ARG A 58 28.78 -11.26 -29.07
N TYR A 59 28.93 -12.50 -28.63
CA TYR A 59 28.63 -12.92 -27.27
C TYR A 59 29.84 -12.66 -26.39
N LEU A 60 29.65 -11.84 -25.37
CA LEU A 60 30.71 -11.35 -24.49
C LEU A 60 30.37 -11.71 -23.04
N CYS A 61 31.38 -11.91 -22.19
CA CYS A 61 31.17 -11.95 -20.73
C CYS A 61 30.53 -10.65 -20.24
N TYR A 62 29.93 -10.66 -19.04
CA TYR A 62 29.47 -9.41 -18.40
C TYR A 62 30.57 -8.35 -18.27
N CYS A 63 31.83 -8.77 -18.19
CA CYS A 63 33.01 -7.92 -18.13
C CYS A 63 33.45 -7.30 -19.47
N HIS A 64 32.91 -7.80 -20.59
CA HIS A 64 33.36 -7.54 -21.98
C HIS A 64 34.83 -7.87 -22.30
N LYS A 65 35.54 -8.61 -21.43
CA LYS A 65 36.94 -9.03 -21.65
C LYS A 65 37.08 -10.26 -22.55
N GLU A 66 36.16 -11.20 -22.42
CA GLU A 66 36.23 -12.49 -23.13
C GLU A 66 35.05 -12.62 -24.09
N ILE A 67 35.35 -13.08 -25.30
CA ILE A 67 34.38 -13.43 -26.34
C ILE A 67 34.07 -14.92 -26.18
N ASP A 68 32.80 -15.29 -26.23
CA ASP A 68 32.33 -16.67 -26.08
C ASP A 68 32.87 -17.37 -24.82
N PRO A 69 32.60 -16.83 -23.60
CA PRO A 69 33.14 -17.40 -22.36
C PRO A 69 32.72 -18.85 -22.18
N GLN A 70 33.69 -19.72 -21.84
CA GLN A 70 33.44 -21.13 -21.60
C GLN A 70 32.57 -21.34 -20.36
N PHE A 71 31.66 -22.32 -20.44
CA PHE A 71 30.81 -22.66 -19.30
C PHE A 71 31.61 -23.47 -18.27
N ASN A 72 31.73 -22.92 -17.06
CA ASN A 72 32.26 -23.64 -15.91
C ASN A 72 31.17 -23.71 -14.80
N PRO A 73 30.82 -24.90 -14.29
CA PRO A 73 29.79 -25.09 -13.25
C PRO A 73 29.99 -24.27 -11.97
N TRP A 74 31.24 -23.92 -11.64
CA TRP A 74 31.60 -23.17 -10.43
C TRP A 74 31.65 -21.65 -10.65
N SER A 75 31.43 -21.20 -11.89
CA SER A 75 31.42 -19.80 -12.28
C SER A 75 29.99 -19.32 -12.57
N ILE A 76 29.77 -18.02 -12.51
CA ILE A 76 28.46 -17.46 -12.88
C ILE A 76 28.22 -17.72 -14.38
N PRO A 77 27.04 -18.20 -14.80
CA PRO A 77 26.73 -18.39 -16.21
C PRO A 77 26.97 -17.11 -17.03
N HIS A 78 27.61 -17.25 -18.18
CA HIS A 78 28.03 -16.13 -19.05
C HIS A 78 29.11 -15.20 -18.46
N SER A 79 29.80 -15.63 -17.41
CA SER A 79 30.98 -14.95 -16.87
C SER A 79 32.27 -15.63 -17.36
N CYS A 80 33.38 -14.90 -17.42
CA CYS A 80 34.70 -15.44 -17.75
C CYS A 80 35.43 -16.08 -16.56
N GLY A 81 34.85 -16.04 -15.35
CA GLY A 81 35.52 -16.45 -14.11
C GLY A 81 36.73 -15.58 -13.67
N GLN A 82 37.19 -14.64 -14.48
CA GLN A 82 38.28 -13.70 -14.15
C GLN A 82 37.77 -12.48 -13.36
N THR A 83 38.70 -11.70 -12.80
CA THR A 83 38.37 -10.41 -12.17
C THR A 83 37.74 -9.44 -13.21
N CYS A 84 36.67 -8.76 -12.81
CA CYS A 84 35.87 -7.89 -13.66
C CYS A 84 36.71 -6.77 -14.29
N GLY A 85 37.54 -6.07 -13.50
CA GLY A 85 38.49 -5.07 -13.97
C GLY A 85 37.87 -3.81 -14.62
N LYS A 86 36.54 -3.69 -14.66
CA LYS A 86 35.86 -2.47 -15.13
C LYS A 86 36.20 -1.28 -14.22
N ARG A 87 36.35 -0.07 -14.80
CA ARG A 87 36.45 1.16 -14.01
C ARG A 87 35.17 1.36 -13.20
N LEU A 88 35.31 1.67 -11.92
CA LEU A 88 34.18 1.92 -11.04
C LEU A 88 33.56 3.29 -11.34
N ILE A 89 32.24 3.36 -11.28
CA ILE A 89 31.45 4.59 -11.45
C ILE A 89 30.92 4.97 -10.06
N PRO A 90 31.10 6.22 -9.58
CA PRO A 90 31.74 7.37 -10.23
C PRO A 90 33.25 7.19 -10.44
N GLU A 91 33.79 7.80 -11.50
CA GLU A 91 35.20 7.66 -11.90
C GLU A 91 36.14 8.05 -10.77
N CYS A 92 36.68 7.04 -10.11
CA CYS A 92 37.51 7.20 -8.92
C CYS A 92 38.97 6.78 -9.15
N GLY A 93 39.33 6.40 -10.37
CA GLY A 93 40.65 5.85 -10.72
C GLY A 93 40.84 4.37 -10.31
N HIS A 94 39.84 3.74 -9.69
CA HIS A 94 39.89 2.35 -9.24
C HIS A 94 39.09 1.41 -10.14
N ILE A 95 39.52 0.15 -10.17
CA ILE A 95 38.91 -0.94 -10.93
C ILE A 95 38.12 -1.90 -10.02
N CYS A 96 37.15 -2.60 -10.60
CA CYS A 96 36.40 -3.63 -9.92
C CYS A 96 37.26 -4.88 -9.69
N LEU A 97 37.45 -5.27 -8.43
CA LEU A 97 38.22 -6.46 -8.02
C LEU A 97 37.35 -7.72 -7.88
N LEU A 98 36.03 -7.60 -8.01
CA LEU A 98 35.12 -8.76 -7.98
C LEU A 98 35.34 -9.63 -9.22
N LEU A 99 35.02 -10.92 -9.12
CA LEU A 99 34.89 -11.79 -10.28
C LEU A 99 33.82 -11.24 -11.25
N CYS A 100 33.92 -11.60 -12.53
CA CYS A 100 32.96 -11.19 -13.54
C CYS A 100 31.52 -11.48 -13.09
N HIS A 101 30.74 -10.42 -12.85
CA HIS A 101 29.43 -10.51 -12.22
C HIS A 101 28.35 -9.87 -13.11
N PRO A 102 27.10 -10.33 -13.02
CA PRO A 102 25.97 -9.64 -13.63
C PRO A 102 25.68 -8.34 -12.87
N GLY A 103 25.14 -7.34 -13.57
CA GLY A 103 24.74 -6.09 -12.93
C GLY A 103 25.82 -5.00 -12.87
N PRO A 104 25.48 -3.84 -12.27
CA PRO A 104 26.41 -2.73 -12.08
C PRO A 104 27.51 -3.09 -11.09
N CYS A 105 28.72 -2.55 -11.29
CA CYS A 105 29.81 -2.71 -10.33
C CYS A 105 29.49 -1.92 -9.05
N PRO A 106 29.79 -2.46 -7.85
CA PRO A 106 29.57 -1.74 -6.60
C PRO A 106 30.49 -0.52 -6.48
N PRO A 107 30.12 0.49 -5.68
CA PRO A 107 30.96 1.66 -5.45
C PRO A 107 32.29 1.28 -4.80
N CYS A 108 33.32 2.12 -5.01
CA CYS A 108 34.68 1.82 -4.55
C CYS A 108 34.77 1.65 -3.02
N PRO A 109 35.28 0.50 -2.51
CA PRO A 109 35.41 0.25 -1.08
C PRO A 109 36.62 0.94 -0.45
N LYS A 110 37.58 1.44 -1.25
CA LYS A 110 38.79 2.11 -0.72
C LYS A 110 38.43 3.39 0.03
N GLN A 111 39.15 3.65 1.11
CA GLN A 111 39.05 4.90 1.86
C GLN A 111 40.07 5.92 1.34
N ILE A 112 39.65 7.17 1.26
CA ILE A 112 40.46 8.34 0.91
C ILE A 112 40.18 9.46 1.90
N ASN A 113 41.16 10.35 2.12
CA ASN A 113 40.94 11.56 2.90
C ASN A 113 40.38 12.64 1.99
N VAL A 114 39.18 13.13 2.31
CA VAL A 114 38.52 14.21 1.56
C VAL A 114 38.37 15.45 2.42
N LEU A 115 38.58 16.60 1.80
CA LEU A 115 38.27 17.89 2.38
C LEU A 115 36.78 18.18 2.21
N CYS A 116 36.23 18.99 3.10
CA CYS A 116 34.86 19.44 2.98
C CYS A 116 34.73 20.47 1.85
N TYR A 117 33.55 20.57 1.22
CA TYR A 117 33.29 21.60 0.20
C TYR A 117 33.60 23.03 0.66
N CYS A 118 33.49 23.35 1.95
CA CYS A 118 33.86 24.67 2.48
C CYS A 118 35.35 24.82 2.85
N ASN A 119 36.16 23.74 2.77
CA ASN A 119 37.56 23.67 3.18
C ASN A 119 37.87 24.10 4.64
N GLN A 120 36.85 24.31 5.49
CA GLN A 120 37.05 24.75 6.88
C GLN A 120 37.26 23.60 7.86
N SER A 121 36.73 22.42 7.56
CA SER A 121 36.94 21.23 8.37
C SER A 121 38.08 20.38 7.80
N GLY A 122 38.92 19.84 8.68
CA GLY A 122 40.09 19.05 8.30
C GLY A 122 39.78 17.79 7.49
N PRO A 123 40.82 17.15 6.90
CA PRO A 123 40.66 15.97 6.07
C PRO A 123 39.99 14.83 6.84
N THR A 124 38.90 14.28 6.29
CA THR A 124 38.18 13.16 6.92
C THR A 124 38.26 11.92 6.03
N ALA A 125 38.54 10.76 6.65
CA ALA A 125 38.58 9.47 5.95
C ALA A 125 37.17 9.05 5.51
N ARG A 126 36.93 9.01 4.19
CA ARG A 126 35.65 8.59 3.59
C ARG A 126 35.87 7.57 2.49
N ARG A 127 34.83 6.81 2.15
CA ARG A 127 34.87 5.87 1.03
C ARG A 127 34.99 6.64 -0.29
N CYS A 128 35.83 6.14 -1.18
CA CYS A 128 36.13 6.78 -2.46
C CYS A 128 34.93 6.86 -3.40
N GLY A 129 33.94 5.96 -3.27
CA GLY A 129 32.66 6.08 -3.98
C GLY A 129 31.81 7.29 -3.55
N PHE A 130 32.13 7.92 -2.41
CA PHE A 130 31.43 9.05 -1.83
C PHE A 130 32.43 10.16 -1.46
N LYS A 131 33.16 10.67 -2.47
CA LYS A 131 34.17 11.73 -2.27
C LYS A 131 33.56 13.04 -1.77
N GLY A 132 32.27 13.26 -2.03
CA GLY A 132 31.55 14.47 -1.65
C GLY A 132 31.26 14.55 -0.15
N TRP A 133 31.68 15.63 0.50
CA TRP A 133 31.47 15.80 1.93
C TRP A 133 31.17 17.26 2.33
N SER A 134 30.05 17.46 3.01
CA SER A 134 29.70 18.69 3.71
C SER A 134 29.82 18.52 5.22
N CYS A 135 30.34 19.53 5.92
CA CYS A 135 30.57 19.50 7.36
C CYS A 135 29.35 19.95 8.19
N GLY A 136 28.26 20.37 7.52
CA GLY A 136 27.04 20.88 8.17
C GLY A 136 27.15 22.28 8.78
N LYS A 137 28.36 22.88 8.83
CA LYS A 137 28.57 24.26 9.29
C LYS A 137 28.20 25.28 8.19
N ALA A 138 27.99 26.53 8.56
CA ALA A 138 27.77 27.62 7.61
C ALA A 138 29.01 27.80 6.70
N CYS A 139 28.79 27.86 5.39
CA CYS A 139 29.87 27.87 4.39
C CYS A 139 30.84 29.03 4.59
N SER A 140 30.36 30.23 4.96
CA SER A 140 31.13 31.45 5.26
C SER A 140 32.14 31.90 4.17
N LYS A 141 32.10 31.26 2.99
CA LYS A 141 32.87 31.63 1.80
C LYS A 141 32.43 33.03 1.32
N LEU A 142 33.38 33.84 0.87
CA LEU A 142 33.09 35.17 0.33
C LEU A 142 32.23 35.01 -0.93
N LEU A 143 31.07 35.66 -0.98
CA LEU A 143 30.20 35.69 -2.15
C LEU A 143 30.81 36.57 -3.25
N SER A 144 30.33 36.45 -4.49
CA SER A 144 30.80 37.21 -5.66
C SER A 144 30.79 38.73 -5.47
N CYS A 145 29.96 39.24 -4.55
CA CYS A 145 29.92 40.66 -4.18
C CYS A 145 31.09 41.16 -3.32
N GLN A 146 32.01 40.28 -2.88
CA GLN A 146 33.16 40.55 -1.99
C GLN A 146 32.86 41.18 -0.62
N GLN A 147 31.62 41.62 -0.36
CA GLN A 147 31.19 42.26 0.88
C GLN A 147 30.42 41.33 1.83
N HIS A 148 29.80 40.27 1.30
CA HIS A 148 28.97 39.36 2.09
C HIS A 148 29.51 37.92 2.08
N ARG A 149 29.33 37.22 3.21
CA ARG A 149 29.70 35.80 3.39
C ARG A 149 28.48 34.92 3.21
N CYS A 150 28.69 33.70 2.71
CA CYS A 150 27.63 32.71 2.54
C CYS A 150 27.08 32.23 3.90
N GLU A 151 25.83 32.53 4.19
CA GLU A 151 25.11 32.13 5.42
C GLU A 151 24.48 30.71 5.30
N GLN A 152 24.51 30.11 4.11
CA GLN A 152 23.95 28.77 3.87
C GLN A 152 24.81 27.68 4.53
N VAL A 153 24.15 26.58 4.93
CA VAL A 153 24.85 25.36 5.34
C VAL A 153 25.78 24.88 4.21
N CYS A 154 26.89 24.23 4.58
CA CYS A 154 27.88 23.75 3.64
C CYS A 154 27.20 22.92 2.54
N HIS A 155 27.23 23.45 1.31
CA HIS A 155 26.53 22.93 0.16
C HIS A 155 27.53 22.51 -0.92
N THR A 156 27.03 21.75 -1.90
CA THR A 156 27.79 21.36 -3.09
C THR A 156 27.75 22.49 -4.12
N GLY A 157 28.81 22.68 -4.90
CA GLY A 157 28.88 23.71 -5.95
C GLY A 157 29.17 25.14 -5.45
N ASP A 158 29.10 26.11 -6.36
CA ASP A 158 29.33 27.53 -6.05
C ASP A 158 28.21 28.14 -5.22
N CYS A 159 28.56 29.13 -4.38
CA CYS A 159 27.58 29.80 -3.52
C CYS A 159 26.59 30.61 -4.35
N LEU A 160 25.33 30.59 -3.94
CA LEU A 160 24.27 31.41 -4.56
C LEU A 160 24.68 32.90 -4.56
N PRO A 161 24.33 33.65 -5.62
CA PRO A 161 24.61 35.06 -5.68
C PRO A 161 23.93 35.81 -4.52
N CYS A 162 24.57 36.88 -4.06
CA CYS A 162 24.07 37.67 -2.95
C CYS A 162 22.72 38.32 -3.29
N GLN A 163 21.70 38.06 -2.48
CA GLN A 163 20.37 38.67 -2.60
C GLN A 163 20.24 40.03 -1.88
N LYS A 164 21.30 40.48 -1.18
CA LYS A 164 21.31 41.79 -0.54
C LYS A 164 21.45 42.86 -1.62
N THR A 165 20.73 43.96 -1.46
CA THR A 165 20.81 45.12 -2.35
C THR A 165 21.81 46.13 -1.81
N SER A 166 22.59 46.75 -2.69
CA SER A 166 23.46 47.88 -2.37
C SER A 166 23.14 49.08 -3.27
N ILE A 167 23.36 50.28 -2.73
CA ILE A 167 23.27 51.51 -3.51
C ILE A 167 24.52 51.57 -4.38
N GLN A 168 24.34 51.41 -5.69
CA GLN A 168 25.43 51.49 -6.66
C GLN A 168 25.27 52.73 -7.54
N SER A 169 26.37 53.44 -7.75
CA SER A 169 26.44 54.56 -8.69
C SER A 169 26.70 54.06 -10.11
N CYS A 170 26.02 54.64 -11.10
CA CYS A 170 26.28 54.40 -12.51
C CYS A 170 27.76 54.60 -12.83
N GLN A 171 28.30 53.88 -13.80
CA GLN A 171 29.65 54.12 -14.32
C GLN A 171 29.84 55.58 -14.83
N CYS A 172 28.75 56.29 -15.12
CA CYS A 172 28.71 57.70 -15.45
C CYS A 172 28.66 58.67 -14.25
N GLY A 173 28.47 58.19 -13.03
CA GLY A 173 28.33 59.00 -11.80
C GLY A 173 27.01 59.75 -11.64
N LYS A 174 26.17 59.84 -12.69
CA LYS A 174 24.95 60.69 -12.71
C LYS A 174 23.75 60.12 -11.94
N THR A 175 23.65 58.80 -11.83
CA THR A 175 22.50 58.13 -11.18
C THR A 175 22.98 57.14 -10.12
N LYS A 176 22.27 57.09 -9.00
CA LYS A 176 22.43 56.07 -7.95
C LYS A 176 21.17 55.22 -7.94
N ALA A 177 21.31 53.90 -7.97
CA ALA A 177 20.18 52.98 -7.92
C ALA A 177 20.46 51.86 -6.91
N VAL A 178 19.41 51.42 -6.21
CA VAL A 178 19.46 50.24 -5.34
C VAL A 178 19.40 49.01 -6.24
N ARG A 179 20.49 48.25 -6.31
CA ARG A 179 20.59 47.04 -7.15
C ARG A 179 21.17 45.88 -6.34
N ASN A 180 21.04 44.66 -6.84
CA ASN A 180 21.63 43.50 -6.19
C ASN A 180 23.16 43.66 -6.13
N CYS A 181 23.76 43.32 -4.99
CA CYS A 181 25.21 43.39 -4.79
C CYS A 181 26.02 42.57 -5.81
N ASN A 182 25.40 41.61 -6.50
CA ASN A 182 26.03 40.77 -7.53
C ASN A 182 26.23 41.50 -8.88
N GLU A 183 25.53 42.60 -9.15
CA GLU A 183 25.58 43.33 -10.42
C GLU A 183 26.59 44.49 -10.34
N LEU A 184 27.90 44.21 -10.30
CA LEU A 184 28.94 45.23 -10.11
C LEU A 184 29.05 46.27 -11.26
N ASN A 185 28.46 46.01 -12.43
CA ASN A 185 28.53 46.87 -13.61
C ASN A 185 27.18 47.56 -13.86
N PHE A 186 26.93 48.68 -13.19
CA PHE A 186 25.73 49.49 -13.43
C PHE A 186 25.94 50.52 -14.57
N GLN A 187 25.26 50.30 -15.69
CA GLN A 187 25.08 51.29 -16.76
C GLN A 187 23.63 51.77 -16.74
N CYS A 188 23.41 53.08 -16.81
CA CYS A 188 22.05 53.62 -16.87
C CYS A 188 21.54 53.67 -18.32
N ASP A 189 20.22 53.59 -18.50
CA ASP A 189 19.59 53.69 -19.83
C ASP A 189 19.53 55.14 -20.36
N GLN A 190 20.25 56.05 -19.72
CA GLN A 190 20.33 57.44 -20.18
C GLN A 190 21.27 57.51 -21.39
N LEU A 191 20.81 58.21 -22.42
CA LEU A 191 21.64 58.54 -23.57
C LEU A 191 22.85 59.36 -23.11
N CYS A 192 24.01 59.09 -23.69
CA CYS A 192 25.24 59.77 -23.32
C CYS A 192 25.14 61.29 -23.56
N ASN A 193 24.49 61.71 -24.66
CA ASN A 193 24.28 63.09 -25.12
C ASN A 193 25.53 63.98 -25.15
N ARG A 194 26.73 63.39 -25.02
CA ARG A 194 27.99 64.09 -25.25
C ARG A 194 28.12 64.37 -26.74
N LEU A 195 28.58 65.56 -27.08
CA LEU A 195 28.90 65.93 -28.46
C LEU A 195 29.98 64.98 -28.98
N LEU A 196 29.72 64.35 -30.13
CA LEU A 196 30.73 63.63 -30.90
C LEU A 196 31.81 64.62 -31.37
N ASN A 197 32.96 64.14 -31.83
CA ASN A 197 34.09 64.99 -32.29
C ASN A 197 33.71 66.08 -33.32
N CYS A 198 32.57 65.94 -34.01
CA CYS A 198 32.02 66.90 -34.95
C CYS A 198 31.30 68.11 -34.32
N HIS A 199 31.18 68.18 -32.98
CA HIS A 199 30.52 69.24 -32.19
C HIS A 199 29.05 69.58 -32.55
N ILE A 200 28.47 68.91 -33.55
CA ILE A 200 27.09 69.13 -34.03
C ILE A 200 26.18 67.94 -33.65
N HIS A 201 26.72 66.72 -33.62
CA HIS A 201 25.93 65.51 -33.35
C HIS A 201 26.14 64.97 -31.94
N GLU A 202 25.04 64.64 -31.27
CA GLU A 202 25.03 64.03 -29.95
C GLU A 202 25.20 62.50 -30.03
N CYS A 203 25.94 61.95 -29.06
CA CYS A 203 26.11 60.51 -28.94
C CYS A 203 24.80 59.83 -28.54
N LYS A 204 24.16 59.15 -29.49
CA LYS A 204 22.94 58.34 -29.30
C LYS A 204 23.17 56.97 -28.65
N ARG A 205 24.38 56.69 -28.14
CA ARG A 205 24.66 55.44 -27.43
C ARG A 205 24.19 55.56 -25.99
N LEU A 206 23.73 54.44 -25.43
CA LEU A 206 23.50 54.32 -23.99
C LEU A 206 24.79 54.62 -23.22
N CYS A 207 24.65 55.03 -21.96
CA CYS A 207 25.75 55.36 -21.07
C CYS A 207 26.91 54.34 -21.16
N HIS A 208 28.08 54.81 -21.63
CA HIS A 208 29.28 54.01 -21.76
C HIS A 208 30.48 54.70 -21.09
N ARG A 209 31.48 53.91 -20.65
CA ARG A 209 32.70 54.40 -19.98
C ARG A 209 33.70 55.05 -20.94
N ASN A 210 33.74 54.58 -22.19
CA ASN A 210 34.75 54.96 -23.19
C ASN A 210 34.48 56.35 -23.79
N GLU A 211 35.44 56.93 -24.52
CA GLU A 211 35.24 58.17 -25.28
C GLU A 211 34.19 57.98 -26.39
N CYS A 212 33.40 59.01 -26.68
CA CYS A 212 32.42 58.97 -27.76
C CYS A 212 33.19 59.05 -29.09
N GLY A 213 33.15 57.98 -29.88
CA GLY A 213 33.89 57.86 -31.14
C GLY A 213 33.50 58.89 -32.21
N THR A 214 34.08 58.75 -33.40
CA THR A 214 33.84 59.65 -34.54
C THR A 214 32.39 59.62 -35.02
N CYS A 215 31.91 60.73 -35.58
CA CYS A 215 30.54 60.81 -36.10
C CYS A 215 30.33 59.83 -37.28
N PRO A 216 29.26 59.01 -37.29
CA PRO A 216 28.96 58.08 -38.39
C PRO A 216 28.70 58.78 -39.74
N ARG A 217 28.39 60.08 -39.72
CA ARG A 217 28.16 60.91 -40.91
C ARG A 217 29.42 61.68 -41.36
N GLN A 218 30.56 61.47 -40.71
CA GLN A 218 31.81 62.16 -41.00
C GLN A 218 32.75 61.20 -41.74
N GLY A 219 33.23 61.62 -42.91
CA GLY A 219 34.02 60.79 -43.82
C GLY A 219 33.42 60.76 -45.24
N ILE A 220 34.00 59.93 -46.12
CA ILE A 220 33.59 59.83 -47.52
C ILE A 220 32.18 59.24 -47.61
N ARG A 221 31.23 60.03 -48.10
CA ARG A 221 29.83 59.60 -48.29
C ARG A 221 29.55 59.40 -49.77
N THR A 222 28.82 58.35 -50.14
CA THR A 222 28.51 58.03 -51.53
C THR A 222 27.03 58.29 -51.86
N CYS A 223 26.66 58.57 -53.13
CA CYS A 223 25.24 58.62 -53.51
C CYS A 223 24.57 57.31 -53.12
N SER A 224 23.25 57.32 -53.01
CA SER A 224 22.41 56.12 -52.96
C SER A 224 22.73 55.08 -54.08
N CYS A 225 23.32 55.52 -55.21
CA CYS A 225 23.81 54.68 -56.33
C CYS A 225 25.21 54.08 -56.11
N GLY A 226 25.99 54.57 -55.13
CA GLY A 226 27.37 54.17 -54.85
C GLY A 226 28.44 54.70 -55.82
N LYS A 227 28.05 55.31 -56.95
CA LYS A 227 28.96 55.72 -58.03
C LYS A 227 29.75 56.99 -57.73
N THR A 228 29.11 58.00 -57.12
CA THR A 228 29.76 59.27 -56.78
C THR A 228 30.16 59.28 -55.31
N LYS A 229 31.43 59.62 -55.03
CA LYS A 229 32.00 59.80 -53.69
C LYS A 229 32.11 61.29 -53.37
N TYR A 230 31.61 61.71 -52.22
CA TYR A 230 31.73 63.06 -51.69
C TYR A 230 32.67 63.01 -50.49
N GLU A 231 33.88 63.54 -50.65
CA GLU A 231 34.93 63.48 -49.61
C GLU A 231 34.79 64.59 -48.55
N ASN A 232 34.18 65.72 -48.92
CA ASN A 232 34.06 66.92 -48.07
C ASN A 232 32.60 67.35 -47.84
N LEU A 233 31.68 66.39 -47.62
CA LEU A 233 30.28 66.73 -47.31
C LEU A 233 30.13 66.96 -45.79
N PRO A 234 29.64 68.14 -45.34
CA PRO A 234 29.40 68.38 -43.94
C PRO A 234 28.35 67.40 -43.39
N CYS A 235 28.52 67.00 -42.14
CA CYS A 235 27.67 65.99 -41.51
C CYS A 235 26.20 66.43 -41.34
N SER A 236 25.89 67.72 -41.51
CA SER A 236 24.55 68.32 -41.46
C SER A 236 23.72 68.11 -42.73
N GLU A 237 24.38 67.89 -43.88
CA GLU A 237 23.68 67.81 -45.17
C GLU A 237 23.45 66.35 -45.58
N ASP A 238 22.36 66.09 -46.31
CA ASP A 238 22.09 64.79 -46.90
C ASP A 238 22.82 64.63 -48.23
N VAL A 239 23.19 63.40 -48.60
CA VAL A 239 23.95 63.16 -49.83
C VAL A 239 23.02 63.39 -51.04
N PRO A 240 23.36 64.30 -51.97
CA PRO A 240 22.54 64.53 -53.15
C PRO A 240 22.54 63.32 -54.09
N THR A 241 21.51 63.22 -54.92
CA THR A 241 21.43 62.19 -55.94
C THR A 241 22.40 62.46 -57.10
N CYS A 242 23.14 61.44 -57.55
CA CYS A 242 24.19 61.50 -58.56
C CYS A 242 23.68 61.86 -59.98
N GLY A 243 22.36 61.93 -60.18
CA GLY A 243 21.73 62.23 -61.48
C GLY A 243 21.82 61.10 -62.52
N ASP A 244 22.78 60.19 -62.36
CA ASP A 244 23.03 58.99 -63.16
C ASP A 244 22.01 57.86 -62.95
N THR A 245 22.01 56.87 -63.85
CA THR A 245 21.25 55.62 -63.67
C THR A 245 21.66 54.91 -62.39
N CYS A 246 20.66 54.48 -61.62
CA CYS A 246 20.84 53.89 -60.31
C CYS A 246 21.63 52.57 -60.36
N ASP A 247 21.41 51.73 -61.38
CA ASP A 247 22.10 50.44 -61.63
C ASP A 247 22.12 49.43 -60.47
N ARG A 248 21.46 49.71 -59.35
CA ARG A 248 21.31 48.80 -58.22
C ARG A 248 20.56 47.56 -58.68
N LYS A 249 21.04 46.38 -58.29
CA LYS A 249 20.31 45.12 -58.49
C LYS A 249 18.96 45.22 -57.77
N LEU A 250 17.88 44.97 -58.50
CA LEU A 250 16.54 44.85 -57.93
C LEU A 250 16.44 43.56 -57.11
N ASP A 251 15.45 43.46 -56.23
CA ASP A 251 15.22 42.28 -55.37
C ASP A 251 15.08 40.96 -56.16
N CYS A 252 14.72 41.03 -57.45
CA CYS A 252 14.68 39.86 -58.31
C CYS A 252 16.06 39.27 -58.66
N GLY A 253 17.17 39.94 -58.31
CA GLY A 253 18.55 39.47 -58.50
C GLY A 253 19.06 39.44 -59.94
N LEU A 254 18.16 39.44 -60.93
CA LEU A 254 18.46 39.33 -62.36
C LEU A 254 18.50 40.69 -63.09
N HIS A 255 17.74 41.69 -62.62
CA HIS A 255 17.58 42.97 -63.32
C HIS A 255 18.13 44.14 -62.51
N ARG A 256 18.60 45.18 -63.22
CA ARG A 256 19.15 46.42 -62.65
C ARG A 256 18.16 47.57 -62.77
N CYS A 257 18.21 48.50 -61.81
CA CYS A 257 17.36 49.69 -61.81
C CYS A 257 17.75 50.66 -62.94
N LEU A 258 16.81 50.93 -63.84
CA LEU A 258 16.99 51.84 -64.99
C LEU A 258 16.61 53.30 -64.67
N TYR A 259 16.07 53.57 -63.49
CA TYR A 259 15.72 54.92 -63.06
C TYR A 259 16.97 55.73 -62.65
N ARG A 260 16.86 57.06 -62.64
CA ARG A 260 17.90 57.98 -62.13
C ARG A 260 18.15 57.75 -60.63
N CYS A 261 19.33 58.10 -60.08
CA CYS A 261 19.66 57.94 -58.64
C CYS A 261 18.53 58.57 -57.85
N HIS A 262 17.86 57.75 -57.03
CA HIS A 262 16.74 58.17 -56.20
C HIS A 262 17.03 57.79 -54.75
N THR A 263 16.44 58.54 -53.83
CA THR A 263 16.52 58.28 -52.39
C THR A 263 15.41 57.31 -52.01
N GLY A 264 15.77 56.09 -51.56
CA GLY A 264 14.84 55.01 -51.20
C GLY A 264 15.12 53.68 -51.91
N SER A 265 14.32 52.66 -51.61
CA SER A 265 14.38 51.33 -52.25
C SER A 265 13.92 51.39 -53.70
N CYS A 266 14.58 50.63 -54.59
CA CYS A 266 14.23 50.60 -56.01
C CYS A 266 12.83 50.02 -56.24
N GLU A 267 12.11 50.51 -57.25
CA GLU A 267 10.79 50.00 -57.61
C GLU A 267 10.85 48.54 -58.11
N SER A 268 9.79 47.77 -57.88
CA SER A 268 9.68 46.37 -58.29
C SER A 268 9.87 46.19 -59.81
N CYS A 269 10.60 45.14 -60.22
CA CYS A 269 10.89 44.85 -61.61
C CYS A 269 9.62 44.63 -62.48
N ARG A 270 9.42 45.49 -63.49
CA ARG A 270 8.28 45.44 -64.44
C ARG A 270 8.50 44.54 -65.66
N GLN A 271 9.66 43.89 -65.78
CA GLN A 271 9.96 43.03 -66.94
C GLN A 271 9.21 41.69 -66.84
N VAL A 272 8.69 41.21 -67.96
CA VAL A 272 8.03 39.90 -68.08
C VAL A 272 9.05 38.84 -68.47
N ILE A 273 9.07 37.73 -67.73
CA ILE A 273 9.96 36.60 -67.99
C ILE A 273 9.15 35.30 -68.04
N LEU A 274 9.65 34.31 -68.78
CA LEU A 274 9.06 32.97 -68.81
C LEU A 274 9.38 32.28 -67.48
N LYS A 275 8.37 32.08 -66.63
CA LYS A 275 8.53 31.33 -65.39
C LYS A 275 7.82 29.98 -65.49
N ARG A 276 8.53 28.95 -65.05
CA ARG A 276 7.94 27.65 -64.72
C ARG A 276 7.08 27.79 -63.47
N CYS A 277 5.92 27.16 -63.48
CA CYS A 277 5.08 27.06 -62.30
C CYS A 277 5.86 26.37 -61.18
N ARG A 278 5.55 26.65 -59.91
CA ARG A 278 6.07 25.89 -58.76
C ARG A 278 5.82 24.37 -58.88
N CYS A 279 4.78 23.97 -59.61
CA CYS A 279 4.48 22.57 -59.91
C CYS A 279 5.33 21.98 -61.07
N SER A 280 6.16 22.78 -61.74
CA SER A 280 6.96 22.48 -62.95
C SER A 280 6.19 21.96 -64.18
N LEU A 281 4.85 21.87 -64.09
CA LEU A 281 4.00 21.29 -65.14
C LEU A 281 3.58 22.29 -66.23
N LYS A 282 3.67 23.60 -65.97
CA LYS A 282 3.22 24.65 -66.89
C LYS A 282 4.21 25.81 -66.90
N GLU A 283 4.35 26.47 -68.04
CA GLU A 283 5.17 27.68 -68.21
C GLU A 283 4.29 28.83 -68.70
N LYS A 284 4.48 30.03 -68.14
CA LYS A 284 3.75 31.23 -68.58
C LYS A 284 4.65 32.47 -68.45
N LEU A 285 4.50 33.41 -69.39
CA LEU A 285 5.11 34.74 -69.31
C LEU A 285 4.39 35.53 -68.21
N ILE A 286 5.12 35.86 -67.14
CA ILE A 286 4.59 36.66 -66.02
C ILE A 286 5.62 37.71 -65.57
N PRO A 287 5.19 38.80 -64.90
CA PRO A 287 6.11 39.78 -64.35
C PRO A 287 7.14 39.15 -63.42
N CYS A 288 8.39 39.62 -63.49
CA CYS A 288 9.53 39.07 -62.76
C CYS A 288 9.29 39.02 -61.24
N CYS A 289 8.51 39.94 -60.68
CA CYS A 289 8.19 39.99 -59.25
C CYS A 289 7.09 39.01 -58.82
N GLN A 290 6.32 38.47 -59.77
CA GLN A 290 5.19 37.61 -59.48
C GLN A 290 5.62 36.14 -59.53
N GLU A 291 5.09 35.31 -58.63
CA GLU A 291 5.24 33.85 -58.66
C GLU A 291 4.11 33.22 -59.50
N TYR A 292 4.42 32.19 -60.31
CA TYR A 292 3.42 31.47 -61.09
C TYR A 292 2.91 30.24 -60.32
N LEU A 293 1.61 30.22 -60.00
CA LEU A 293 0.93 29.10 -59.34
C LEU A 293 -0.18 28.53 -60.26
N CYS A 294 -0.17 27.21 -60.47
CA CYS A 294 -1.11 26.48 -61.32
C CYS A 294 -2.39 26.09 -60.55
N GLU A 295 -3.57 26.12 -61.16
CA GLU A 295 -4.81 25.66 -60.47
C GLU A 295 -4.97 24.14 -60.42
N THR A 296 -4.02 23.39 -60.99
CA THR A 296 -4.04 21.93 -61.06
C THR A 296 -4.02 21.33 -59.64
N LYS A 297 -5.03 20.52 -59.32
CA LYS A 297 -5.09 19.76 -58.07
C LYS A 297 -4.09 18.61 -58.13
N CYS A 298 -3.27 18.46 -57.10
CA CYS A 298 -2.32 17.35 -57.01
C CYS A 298 -3.08 16.04 -56.69
N THR A 299 -2.90 14.99 -57.48
CA THR A 299 -3.50 13.65 -57.26
C THR A 299 -2.54 12.66 -56.58
N ARG A 300 -1.32 13.10 -56.26
CA ARG A 300 -0.30 12.25 -55.65
C ARG A 300 -0.73 11.79 -54.25
N MET A 301 -0.46 10.53 -53.93
CA MET A 301 -0.67 9.99 -52.58
C MET A 301 0.26 10.71 -51.60
N ARG A 302 -0.28 11.11 -50.44
CA ARG A 302 0.53 11.66 -49.34
C ARG A 302 1.43 10.57 -48.77
N SER A 303 2.39 10.95 -47.93
CA SER A 303 3.30 10.03 -47.22
C SER A 303 2.62 8.93 -46.40
N CYS A 304 1.30 8.94 -46.22
CA CYS A 304 0.52 7.88 -45.58
C CYS A 304 0.00 6.77 -46.53
N ASP A 305 0.14 6.88 -47.85
CA ASP A 305 -0.42 5.99 -48.91
C ASP A 305 -1.92 5.66 -48.80
N LYS A 306 -2.66 6.34 -47.92
CA LYS A 306 -4.11 6.19 -47.77
C LYS A 306 -4.88 7.41 -48.24
N HIS A 307 -4.27 8.60 -48.19
CA HIS A 307 -4.94 9.85 -48.48
C HIS A 307 -4.29 10.58 -49.66
N PRO A 308 -5.06 10.99 -50.70
CA PRO A 308 -4.54 11.79 -51.79
C PRO A 308 -4.30 13.25 -51.37
N CYS A 309 -3.34 13.92 -52.01
CA CYS A 309 -3.23 15.37 -51.92
C CYS A 309 -4.49 16.01 -52.54
N LYS A 310 -4.93 17.16 -52.02
CA LYS A 310 -6.06 17.93 -52.58
C LYS A 310 -5.68 19.41 -52.79
N ARG A 311 -4.38 19.76 -52.66
CA ARG A 311 -3.88 21.13 -52.80
C ARG A 311 -3.76 21.52 -54.28
N LYS A 312 -4.08 22.77 -54.60
CA LYS A 312 -3.78 23.41 -55.90
C LYS A 312 -2.28 23.77 -55.93
N CYS A 313 -1.58 23.47 -57.03
CA CYS A 313 -0.14 23.71 -57.20
C CYS A 313 0.75 23.12 -56.10
N CYS A 314 0.98 21.79 -56.11
CA CYS A 314 1.97 21.16 -55.22
C CYS A 314 3.33 21.05 -55.93
N ASP A 315 4.42 21.40 -55.24
CA ASP A 315 5.83 21.25 -55.63
C ASP A 315 6.36 19.81 -55.50
N GLY A 316 5.47 18.84 -55.27
CA GLY A 316 5.83 17.44 -55.06
C GLY A 316 6.22 17.09 -53.63
N ASN A 317 6.45 18.07 -52.76
CA ASN A 317 6.65 17.85 -51.33
C ASN A 317 5.31 17.97 -50.58
N CYS A 318 4.51 16.90 -50.64
CA CYS A 318 3.19 16.88 -50.00
C CYS A 318 3.35 16.80 -48.47
N PRO A 319 2.75 17.71 -47.69
CA PRO A 319 2.86 17.70 -46.23
C PRO A 319 2.23 16.43 -45.63
N PRO A 320 2.65 16.04 -44.41
CA PRO A 320 2.12 14.87 -43.71
C PRO A 320 0.61 14.97 -43.49
N CYS A 321 0.00 13.81 -43.29
CA CYS A 321 -1.44 13.74 -43.18
C CYS A 321 -1.91 14.10 -41.77
N GLN A 322 -2.53 15.28 -41.65
CA GLN A 322 -3.06 15.83 -40.40
C GLN A 322 -4.34 15.13 -39.88
N THR A 323 -4.85 14.11 -40.58
CA THR A 323 -5.99 13.34 -40.08
C THR A 323 -5.55 12.46 -38.92
N VAL A 324 -6.26 12.50 -37.79
CA VAL A 324 -6.02 11.59 -36.66
C VAL A 324 -6.22 10.12 -37.07
N CYS A 325 -5.39 9.22 -36.53
CA CYS A 325 -5.43 7.80 -36.89
C CYS A 325 -6.74 7.11 -36.45
N GLY A 326 -7.25 7.41 -35.24
CA GLY A 326 -8.56 6.95 -34.75
C GLY A 326 -8.69 5.45 -34.45
N LYS A 327 -7.66 4.63 -34.73
CA LYS A 327 -7.64 3.19 -34.44
C LYS A 327 -7.59 2.92 -32.93
N THR A 328 -8.28 1.87 -32.49
CA THR A 328 -8.26 1.44 -31.08
C THR A 328 -6.88 0.90 -30.72
N LEU A 329 -6.28 1.43 -29.65
CA LEU A 329 -4.98 1.02 -29.14
C LEU A 329 -5.04 -0.38 -28.50
N ASN A 330 -3.88 -1.01 -28.28
CA ASN A 330 -3.78 -2.32 -27.61
C ASN A 330 -4.41 -2.33 -26.20
N CYS A 331 -4.52 -1.17 -25.54
CA CYS A 331 -5.22 -1.03 -24.26
C CYS A 331 -6.75 -1.21 -24.35
N ARG A 332 -7.33 -1.29 -25.57
CA ARG A 332 -8.77 -1.41 -25.90
C ARG A 332 -9.69 -0.29 -25.37
N ASN A 333 -9.20 0.55 -24.47
CA ASN A 333 -9.95 1.64 -23.85
C ASN A 333 -9.73 2.99 -24.56
N HIS A 334 -8.60 3.17 -25.27
CA HIS A 334 -8.26 4.45 -25.91
C HIS A 334 -8.07 4.32 -27.43
N LYS A 335 -8.37 5.39 -28.15
CA LYS A 335 -8.15 5.54 -29.60
C LYS A 335 -6.85 6.32 -29.86
N CYS A 336 -6.16 6.01 -30.95
CA CYS A 336 -4.93 6.69 -31.34
C CYS A 336 -5.20 8.15 -31.72
N LEU A 337 -4.69 9.09 -30.92
CA LEU A 337 -4.78 10.54 -31.16
C LEU A 337 -3.65 11.08 -32.05
N SER A 338 -2.66 10.26 -32.38
CA SER A 338 -1.57 10.67 -33.26
C SER A 338 -2.08 10.95 -34.68
N GLU A 339 -1.37 11.85 -35.37
CA GLU A 339 -1.52 12.03 -36.82
C GLU A 339 -1.37 10.69 -37.55
N CYS A 340 -1.92 10.61 -38.77
CA CYS A 340 -1.94 9.38 -39.54
C CYS A 340 -0.53 8.84 -39.76
N HIS A 341 -0.22 7.76 -39.05
CA HIS A 341 1.06 7.09 -39.10
C HIS A 341 0.94 5.75 -39.83
N ARG A 342 2.06 5.24 -40.35
CA ARG A 342 2.16 3.88 -40.89
C ARG A 342 2.53 2.90 -39.76
N GLY A 343 2.07 1.65 -39.84
CA GLY A 343 2.34 0.62 -38.84
C GLY A 343 1.33 0.55 -37.67
N GLN A 344 1.70 -0.19 -36.62
CA GLN A 344 0.90 -0.35 -35.40
C GLN A 344 0.89 0.94 -34.59
N CYS A 345 -0.21 1.21 -33.89
CA CYS A 345 -0.34 2.41 -33.08
C CYS A 345 0.58 2.37 -31.86
N TYR A 346 1.13 3.52 -31.49
CA TYR A 346 1.96 3.65 -30.30
C TYR A 346 1.22 3.20 -29.04
N PRO A 347 1.92 2.58 -28.07
CA PRO A 347 1.30 2.16 -26.83
C PRO A 347 0.75 3.37 -26.06
N CYS A 348 -0.31 3.12 -25.29
CA CYS A 348 -0.98 4.13 -24.48
C CYS A 348 0.00 4.79 -23.49
N THR A 349 0.00 6.12 -23.43
CA THR A 349 0.80 6.91 -22.47
C THR A 349 0.17 6.95 -21.08
N HIS A 350 -1.12 6.62 -20.97
CA HIS A 350 -1.82 6.58 -19.69
C HIS A 350 -1.35 5.39 -18.86
N LYS A 351 -1.25 5.64 -17.55
CA LYS A 351 -0.97 4.64 -16.54
C LYS A 351 -2.25 4.42 -15.72
N ALA A 352 -2.40 3.22 -15.20
CA ALA A 352 -3.51 2.85 -14.32
C ALA A 352 -2.96 2.20 -13.06
N ASP A 353 -3.63 2.40 -11.93
CA ASP A 353 -3.18 1.88 -10.65
C ASP A 353 -3.95 0.62 -10.28
N VAL A 354 -3.21 -0.45 -9.98
CA VAL A 354 -3.78 -1.69 -9.44
C VAL A 354 -3.58 -1.69 -7.92
N THR A 355 -4.67 -1.68 -7.17
CA THR A 355 -4.69 -1.55 -5.70
C THR A 355 -4.86 -2.89 -4.98
N CYS A 356 -4.38 -2.96 -3.72
CA CYS A 356 -4.72 -4.04 -2.78
C CYS A 356 -6.22 -4.03 -2.45
N ALA A 357 -6.72 -5.13 -1.85
CA ALA A 357 -8.08 -5.18 -1.30
C ALA A 357 -8.35 -4.06 -0.28
N CYS A 358 -7.30 -3.62 0.42
CA CYS A 358 -7.31 -2.53 1.39
C CYS A 358 -7.22 -1.11 0.81
N GLY A 359 -6.99 -0.93 -0.50
CA GLY A 359 -6.68 0.35 -1.14
C GLY A 359 -5.33 1.00 -0.79
N GLN A 360 -4.65 0.57 0.29
CA GLN A 360 -3.48 1.25 0.85
C GLN A 360 -2.14 1.00 0.12
N THR A 361 -2.02 -0.09 -0.64
CA THR A 361 -0.87 -0.37 -1.51
C THR A 361 -1.34 -0.40 -2.96
N SER A 362 -0.68 0.39 -3.80
CA SER A 362 -0.97 0.49 -5.23
C SER A 362 0.30 0.29 -6.05
N VAL A 363 0.15 -0.34 -7.21
CA VAL A 363 1.21 -0.45 -8.22
C VAL A 363 0.71 0.15 -9.51
N THR A 364 1.45 1.12 -10.02
CA THR A 364 1.15 1.79 -11.28
C THR A 364 1.61 0.92 -12.45
N VAL A 365 0.66 0.51 -13.28
CA VAL A 365 0.90 -0.31 -14.48
C VAL A 365 0.52 0.45 -15.75
N PRO A 366 1.08 0.09 -16.92
CA PRO A 366 0.62 0.61 -18.20
C PRO A 366 -0.87 0.30 -18.43
N CYS A 367 -1.62 1.26 -18.98
CA CYS A 367 -3.04 1.12 -19.29
C CYS A 367 -3.30 -0.12 -20.17
N GLY A 368 -4.28 -0.95 -19.77
CA GLY A 368 -4.61 -2.22 -20.43
C GLY A 368 -3.97 -3.47 -19.79
N CYS A 369 -2.97 -3.31 -18.93
CA CYS A 369 -2.35 -4.41 -18.20
C CYS A 369 -3.01 -4.71 -16.84
N GLU A 370 -4.01 -3.93 -16.42
CA GLU A 370 -4.68 -4.06 -15.11
C GLU A 370 -5.23 -5.47 -14.85
N LYS A 371 -5.82 -6.11 -15.88
CA LYS A 371 -6.40 -7.46 -15.75
C LYS A 371 -5.36 -8.59 -15.73
N GLN A 372 -4.18 -8.36 -16.30
CA GLN A 372 -3.11 -9.38 -16.38
C GLN A 372 -2.08 -9.26 -15.26
N THR A 373 -1.92 -8.07 -14.68
CA THR A 373 -0.96 -7.85 -13.60
C THR A 373 -1.47 -8.53 -12.33
N ARG A 374 -0.63 -9.36 -11.70
CA ARG A 374 -0.89 -9.89 -10.35
C ARG A 374 -1.02 -8.71 -9.39
N LYS A 375 -2.12 -8.65 -8.65
CA LYS A 375 -2.36 -7.59 -7.67
C LYS A 375 -1.25 -7.58 -6.59
N PRO A 376 -0.85 -6.41 -6.07
CA PRO A 376 0.24 -6.31 -5.11
C PRO A 376 -0.10 -6.99 -3.78
N ARG A 377 0.90 -7.64 -3.16
CA ARG A 377 0.80 -8.13 -1.78
C ARG A 377 0.95 -6.94 -0.83
N CYS A 378 0.04 -6.82 0.12
CA CYS A 378 0.07 -5.76 1.11
C CYS A 378 0.60 -6.27 2.45
N ASN A 379 1.53 -5.55 3.05
CA ASN A 379 2.10 -5.87 4.36
C ASN A 379 1.40 -5.14 5.52
N LYS A 380 0.25 -4.50 5.27
CA LYS A 380 -0.57 -3.83 6.29
C LYS A 380 -1.55 -4.83 6.91
N LEU A 381 -1.98 -4.52 8.12
CA LEU A 381 -3.02 -5.28 8.82
C LEU A 381 -4.35 -5.20 8.07
N CYS A 382 -5.13 -6.28 8.12
CA CYS A 382 -6.46 -6.34 7.51
C CYS A 382 -7.43 -5.41 8.26
N LEU A 383 -8.16 -4.57 7.50
CA LEU A 383 -9.18 -3.65 8.02
C LEU A 383 -10.61 -4.18 7.85
N LYS A 384 -10.77 -5.45 7.43
CA LYS A 384 -12.10 -6.05 7.27
C LYS A 384 -12.75 -6.25 8.65
N PRO A 385 -14.04 -5.92 8.82
CA PRO A 385 -14.75 -6.11 10.09
C PRO A 385 -14.87 -7.61 10.43
N SER A 386 -15.14 -7.90 11.70
CA SER A 386 -15.32 -9.26 12.17
C SER A 386 -16.67 -9.85 11.72
N ASP A 387 -16.65 -11.00 11.05
CA ASP A 387 -17.87 -11.77 10.75
C ASP A 387 -18.37 -12.65 11.94
N CYS A 388 -17.82 -12.48 13.15
CA CYS A 388 -18.19 -13.23 14.36
C CYS A 388 -18.62 -12.27 15.47
N HIS A 389 -19.19 -12.78 16.56
CA HIS A 389 -19.62 -11.95 17.70
C HIS A 389 -18.48 -11.19 18.41
N HIS A 390 -17.21 -11.49 18.12
CA HIS A 390 -16.06 -10.77 18.65
C HIS A 390 -15.91 -9.40 17.99
N ALA A 391 -15.70 -8.35 18.79
CA ALA A 391 -15.53 -6.98 18.28
C ALA A 391 -14.26 -6.82 17.44
N GLU A 392 -13.18 -7.54 17.77
CA GLU A 392 -11.89 -7.48 17.08
C GLU A 392 -11.35 -8.88 16.77
N ARG A 393 -10.86 -9.09 15.54
CA ARG A 393 -10.18 -10.32 15.13
C ARG A 393 -8.69 -10.28 15.45
N GLU A 394 -8.06 -11.45 15.47
CA GLU A 394 -6.61 -11.54 15.55
C GLU A 394 -5.94 -10.79 14.36
N PRO A 395 -4.93 -9.96 14.64
CA PRO A 395 -4.28 -9.15 13.63
C PRO A 395 -3.57 -10.03 12.61
N HIS A 396 -3.98 -9.92 11.34
CA HIS A 396 -3.39 -10.64 10.22
C HIS A 396 -3.16 -9.71 9.02
N LEU A 397 -2.27 -10.11 8.12
CA LEU A 397 -1.91 -9.32 6.94
C LEU A 397 -3.06 -9.26 5.92
N CYS A 398 -3.12 -8.16 5.17
CA CYS A 398 -4.12 -7.96 4.14
C CYS A 398 -4.05 -9.05 3.04
N HIS A 399 -5.20 -9.64 2.75
CA HIS A 399 -5.40 -10.67 1.73
C HIS A 399 -6.57 -10.30 0.81
N PHE A 400 -6.68 -11.00 -0.31
CA PHE A 400 -7.80 -10.83 -1.26
C PHE A 400 -8.98 -11.78 -0.99
N ASN A 401 -8.71 -12.95 -0.41
CA ASN A 401 -9.72 -13.97 -0.15
C ASN A 401 -10.58 -13.64 1.09
N ASP A 402 -11.40 -14.58 1.55
CA ASP A 402 -12.05 -14.55 2.86
C ASP A 402 -11.02 -14.43 3.99
N CYS A 403 -11.42 -13.78 5.09
CA CYS A 403 -10.59 -13.69 6.28
C CYS A 403 -10.41 -15.06 6.94
N PRO A 404 -9.24 -15.33 7.55
CA PRO A 404 -9.00 -16.57 8.28
C PRO A 404 -10.00 -16.75 9.43
N ASP A 405 -10.26 -18.01 9.76
CA ASP A 405 -11.21 -18.42 10.80
C ASP A 405 -10.79 -17.88 12.17
N CYS A 406 -11.78 -17.52 12.98
CA CYS A 406 -11.54 -16.97 14.32
C CYS A 406 -11.09 -18.09 15.27
N LYS A 407 -9.88 -17.96 15.82
CA LYS A 407 -9.31 -18.89 16.81
C LYS A 407 -9.62 -18.50 18.26
N GLN A 408 -10.30 -17.37 18.48
CA GLN A 408 -10.66 -16.91 19.82
C GLN A 408 -11.68 -17.85 20.47
N GLN A 409 -11.62 -17.95 21.79
CA GLN A 409 -12.63 -18.67 22.57
C GLN A 409 -13.97 -17.95 22.47
N CYS A 410 -15.05 -18.72 22.35
CA CYS A 410 -16.39 -18.20 22.16
C CYS A 410 -16.84 -17.33 23.35
N ASN A 411 -16.66 -17.77 24.59
CA ASN A 411 -17.04 -17.01 25.79
C ASN A 411 -18.51 -16.53 25.83
N LEU A 412 -19.40 -17.03 24.96
CA LEU A 412 -20.83 -16.79 25.05
C LEU A 412 -21.40 -17.54 26.26
N SER A 413 -22.37 -16.92 26.94
CA SER A 413 -23.11 -17.55 28.05
C SER A 413 -23.97 -18.69 27.51
N LEU A 414 -23.77 -19.90 28.03
CA LEU A 414 -24.56 -21.07 27.64
C LEU A 414 -26.01 -20.91 28.15
N LYS A 415 -27.01 -21.27 27.34
CA LYS A 415 -28.43 -21.10 27.71
C LYS A 415 -28.86 -21.92 28.95
N ASN A 416 -28.17 -23.02 29.22
CA ASN A 416 -28.58 -24.02 30.22
C ASN A 416 -27.73 -23.97 31.52
N CYS A 417 -26.76 -23.07 31.63
CA CYS A 417 -25.92 -22.92 32.81
C CYS A 417 -25.22 -21.56 32.83
N SER A 418 -24.83 -21.06 33.99
CA SER A 418 -24.07 -19.80 34.15
C SER A 418 -22.60 -19.88 33.69
N HIS A 419 -22.21 -20.94 32.97
CA HIS A 419 -20.85 -21.14 32.47
C HIS A 419 -20.67 -20.56 31.06
N LEU A 420 -19.44 -20.09 30.80
CA LEU A 420 -19.02 -19.55 29.51
C LEU A 420 -18.58 -20.67 28.57
N CYS A 421 -18.85 -20.53 27.27
CA CYS A 421 -18.42 -21.50 26.27
C CYS A 421 -16.88 -21.44 26.06
N SER A 422 -16.18 -22.53 26.38
CA SER A 422 -14.72 -22.65 26.21
C SER A 422 -14.27 -23.11 24.82
N ALA A 423 -15.21 -23.43 23.92
CA ALA A 423 -14.88 -23.85 22.55
C ALA A 423 -14.34 -22.68 21.72
N THR A 424 -13.57 -23.00 20.67
CA THR A 424 -13.21 -22.00 19.65
C THR A 424 -14.47 -21.43 18.99
N CYS A 425 -14.37 -20.20 18.51
CA CYS A 425 -15.46 -19.51 17.82
C CYS A 425 -16.09 -20.39 16.73
N HIS A 426 -17.40 -20.60 16.82
CA HIS A 426 -18.15 -21.50 15.93
C HIS A 426 -19.23 -20.76 15.12
N ASP A 427 -19.15 -19.42 15.05
CA ASP A 427 -20.06 -18.58 14.28
C ASP A 427 -19.80 -18.61 12.78
N SER A 428 -18.57 -18.93 12.36
CA SER A 428 -18.13 -18.85 10.96
C SER A 428 -17.38 -20.12 10.56
N VAL A 429 -18.03 -21.28 10.68
CA VAL A 429 -17.44 -22.58 10.31
C VAL A 429 -17.84 -22.96 8.88
N MET A 430 -16.88 -23.45 8.10
CA MET A 430 -17.11 -23.97 6.75
C MET A 430 -17.69 -25.39 6.83
N VAL A 431 -18.97 -25.54 6.48
CA VAL A 431 -19.67 -26.84 6.46
C VAL A 431 -19.88 -27.28 5.03
N LYS A 432 -19.69 -28.58 4.74
CA LYS A 432 -20.03 -29.17 3.44
C LYS A 432 -21.55 -29.22 3.28
N GLU A 433 -22.06 -28.77 2.15
CA GLU A 433 -23.48 -28.95 1.82
C GLU A 433 -23.72 -30.42 1.43
N GLU A 434 -24.69 -31.08 2.06
CA GLU A 434 -25.10 -32.44 1.68
C GLU A 434 -25.76 -32.37 0.29
N ALA A 435 -25.00 -32.71 -0.74
CA ALA A 435 -25.52 -32.87 -2.08
C ALA A 435 -26.40 -34.12 -2.11
N ASN A 436 -27.69 -33.93 -2.37
CA ASN A 436 -28.63 -35.02 -2.60
C ASN A 436 -28.26 -35.67 -3.94
N SER A 437 -27.40 -36.69 -3.91
CA SER A 437 -26.87 -37.31 -5.12
C SER A 437 -27.96 -38.13 -5.80
N SER A 438 -28.52 -37.61 -6.89
CA SER A 438 -29.28 -38.43 -7.83
C SER A 438 -28.35 -39.46 -8.46
N ASN A 439 -28.56 -40.74 -8.15
CA ASN A 439 -27.83 -41.87 -8.72
C ASN A 439 -28.20 -42.04 -10.21
N THR A 440 -27.54 -41.29 -11.09
CA THR A 440 -27.54 -41.57 -12.53
C THR A 440 -26.17 -42.08 -12.98
N PRO A 441 -26.08 -43.15 -13.80
CA PRO A 441 -24.81 -43.79 -14.19
C PRO A 441 -23.80 -42.92 -14.95
N TRP A 442 -24.21 -41.73 -15.41
CA TRP A 442 -23.38 -40.76 -16.13
C TRP A 442 -23.28 -39.40 -15.39
N GLY A 443 -23.52 -39.39 -14.08
CA GLY A 443 -23.52 -38.16 -13.27
C GLY A 443 -22.13 -37.55 -13.12
N MET A 444 -21.91 -36.39 -13.75
CA MET A 444 -20.77 -35.53 -13.42
C MET A 444 -20.80 -35.23 -11.91
N LYS A 445 -19.72 -35.58 -11.20
CA LYS A 445 -19.56 -35.19 -9.79
C LYS A 445 -19.62 -33.66 -9.70
N GLU A 446 -20.75 -33.12 -9.26
CA GLU A 446 -20.86 -31.70 -8.94
C GLU A 446 -19.82 -31.37 -7.86
N LYS A 447 -19.08 -30.28 -8.07
CA LYS A 447 -18.03 -29.84 -7.14
C LYS A 447 -18.66 -29.54 -5.78
N GLU A 448 -18.15 -30.19 -4.75
CA GLU A 448 -18.52 -29.98 -3.34
C GLU A 448 -18.54 -28.48 -3.00
N LYS A 449 -19.71 -27.94 -2.67
CA LYS A 449 -19.87 -26.55 -2.22
C LYS A 449 -19.71 -26.48 -0.70
N LEU A 450 -18.74 -25.67 -0.24
CA LEU A 450 -18.53 -25.35 1.17
C LEU A 450 -19.27 -24.05 1.49
N ILE A 451 -20.06 -24.04 2.57
CA ILE A 451 -20.87 -22.89 2.99
C ILE A 451 -20.49 -22.50 4.42
N LYS A 452 -20.36 -21.18 4.68
CA LYS A 452 -20.19 -20.65 6.05
C LYS A 452 -21.51 -20.74 6.82
N LYS A 453 -21.53 -21.43 7.96
CA LYS A 453 -22.69 -21.50 8.87
C LYS A 453 -22.25 -21.25 10.33
N SER A 454 -23.13 -20.61 11.11
CA SER A 454 -23.00 -20.47 12.56
C SER A 454 -23.56 -21.72 13.25
N LEU A 455 -22.73 -22.46 13.96
CA LEU A 455 -23.15 -23.62 14.74
C LEU A 455 -23.64 -23.18 16.13
N THR A 456 -24.38 -24.04 16.83
CA THR A 456 -24.80 -23.78 18.21
C THR A 456 -23.68 -24.11 19.19
N CYS A 457 -23.67 -23.44 20.36
CA CYS A 457 -22.64 -23.70 21.37
C CYS A 457 -22.72 -25.16 21.88
N PRO A 458 -21.58 -25.86 21.99
CA PRO A 458 -21.55 -27.23 22.53
C PRO A 458 -21.98 -27.27 24.02
N PRO A 459 -22.43 -28.44 24.51
CA PRO A 459 -22.88 -28.60 25.89
C PRO A 459 -21.75 -28.35 26.90
N CYS A 460 -22.09 -27.77 28.05
CA CYS A 460 -21.13 -27.41 29.10
C CYS A 460 -20.30 -28.61 29.59
N GLN A 461 -18.97 -28.46 29.56
CA GLN A 461 -18.00 -29.44 30.04
C GLN A 461 -17.36 -29.05 31.39
N VAL A 462 -17.85 -27.99 32.04
CA VAL A 462 -17.30 -27.56 33.34
C VAL A 462 -17.65 -28.62 34.41
N PRO A 463 -16.67 -29.13 35.17
CA PRO A 463 -16.93 -30.06 36.27
C PRO A 463 -17.68 -29.34 37.39
N THR A 464 -18.79 -29.90 37.84
CA THR A 464 -19.62 -29.37 38.93
C THR A 464 -19.87 -30.47 39.96
N THR A 465 -19.79 -30.11 41.23
CA THR A 465 -20.07 -31.02 42.34
C THR A 465 -21.57 -31.19 42.50
N VAL A 466 -22.07 -32.42 42.33
CA VAL A 466 -23.48 -32.76 42.53
C VAL A 466 -23.58 -33.70 43.73
N GLU A 467 -24.45 -33.36 44.67
CA GLU A 467 -24.77 -34.20 45.82
C GLU A 467 -25.87 -35.20 45.46
N CYS A 468 -25.86 -36.37 46.11
CA CYS A 468 -26.95 -37.32 45.97
C CYS A 468 -28.25 -36.80 46.63
N PHE A 469 -29.40 -37.41 46.31
CA PHE A 469 -30.71 -37.00 46.84
C PHE A 469 -30.79 -36.85 48.37
N GLY A 470 -30.02 -37.67 49.10
CA GLY A 470 -29.95 -37.66 50.57
C GLY A 470 -28.80 -36.83 51.16
N GLN A 471 -27.98 -36.18 50.33
CA GLN A 471 -26.75 -35.46 50.71
C GLN A 471 -25.67 -36.33 51.41
N HIS A 472 -25.63 -37.63 51.11
CA HIS A 472 -24.64 -38.56 51.68
C HIS A 472 -23.26 -38.43 51.05
N THR A 473 -23.21 -38.27 49.72
CA THR A 473 -21.95 -38.16 48.97
C THR A 473 -22.07 -37.19 47.82
N SER A 474 -20.96 -36.51 47.53
CA SER A 474 -20.80 -35.61 46.40
C SER A 474 -19.94 -36.26 45.32
N ARG A 475 -20.37 -36.19 44.05
CA ARG A 475 -19.55 -36.62 42.90
C ARG A 475 -19.34 -35.44 41.96
N VAL A 476 -18.17 -35.39 41.33
CA VAL A 476 -17.86 -34.41 40.29
C VAL A 476 -18.42 -34.93 38.97
N ILE A 477 -19.40 -34.22 38.41
CA ILE A 477 -20.07 -34.55 37.13
C ILE A 477 -19.98 -33.33 36.21
N LEU A 478 -19.95 -33.54 34.89
CA LEU A 478 -20.01 -32.44 33.92
C LEU A 478 -21.33 -31.67 34.07
N CYS A 479 -21.28 -30.34 34.04
CA CYS A 479 -22.44 -29.48 34.24
C CYS A 479 -23.62 -29.81 33.32
N SER A 480 -23.36 -30.17 32.05
CA SER A 480 -24.41 -30.62 31.10
C SER A 480 -25.16 -31.90 31.53
N GLN A 481 -24.55 -32.71 32.39
CA GLN A 481 -25.09 -33.96 32.91
C GLN A 481 -25.39 -33.87 34.42
N ALA A 482 -25.25 -32.69 35.03
CA ALA A 482 -25.44 -32.48 36.46
C ALA A 482 -26.91 -32.69 36.84
N ARG A 483 -27.22 -33.92 37.26
CA ARG A 483 -28.53 -34.33 37.77
C ARG A 483 -28.32 -35.05 39.10
N PRO A 484 -29.14 -34.78 40.14
CA PRO A 484 -29.08 -35.51 41.39
C PRO A 484 -29.20 -37.02 41.16
N PHE A 485 -28.41 -37.80 41.89
CA PHE A 485 -28.34 -39.26 41.74
C PHE A 485 -28.59 -39.98 43.08
N CYS A 486 -28.93 -41.27 43.01
CA CYS A 486 -29.02 -42.14 44.18
C CYS A 486 -27.64 -42.79 44.43
N CYS A 487 -27.05 -42.58 45.62
CA CYS A 487 -25.73 -43.15 45.94
C CYS A 487 -25.78 -44.59 46.47
N GLY A 488 -26.98 -45.16 46.68
CA GLY A 488 -27.17 -46.50 47.22
C GLY A 488 -26.84 -46.67 48.71
N GLN A 489 -26.31 -45.64 49.38
CA GLN A 489 -26.08 -45.65 50.83
C GLN A 489 -27.43 -45.63 51.58
N VAL A 490 -27.44 -46.24 52.78
CA VAL A 490 -28.58 -46.15 53.70
C VAL A 490 -28.71 -44.73 54.25
N CYS A 491 -29.94 -44.27 54.46
CA CYS A 491 -30.22 -42.88 54.79
C CYS A 491 -29.66 -42.46 56.15
N SER A 492 -29.73 -43.33 57.16
CA SER A 492 -29.22 -43.17 58.53
C SER A 492 -29.73 -41.93 59.30
N ARG A 493 -30.70 -41.20 58.77
CA ARG A 493 -31.35 -40.06 59.45
C ARG A 493 -32.21 -40.54 60.62
N THR A 494 -32.18 -39.80 61.73
CA THR A 494 -32.92 -40.10 62.94
C THR A 494 -34.41 -39.90 62.72
N LEU A 495 -35.21 -40.95 62.92
CA LEU A 495 -36.66 -40.91 62.80
C LEU A 495 -37.28 -40.03 63.88
N LYS A 496 -38.54 -39.62 63.72
CA LYS A 496 -39.27 -38.78 64.71
C LYS A 496 -39.25 -39.33 66.14
N CYS A 497 -39.07 -40.64 66.31
CA CYS A 497 -38.94 -41.28 67.61
C CYS A 497 -37.58 -41.06 68.31
N HIS A 498 -36.61 -40.41 67.67
CA HIS A 498 -35.23 -40.14 68.12
C HIS A 498 -34.37 -41.37 68.49
N ASN A 499 -34.97 -42.55 68.56
CA ASN A 499 -34.30 -43.80 68.96
C ASN A 499 -33.95 -44.71 67.78
N HIS A 500 -34.59 -44.52 66.62
CA HIS A 500 -34.38 -45.35 65.44
C HIS A 500 -33.93 -44.51 64.24
N ILE A 501 -33.19 -45.14 63.32
CA ILE A 501 -32.64 -44.53 62.11
C ILE A 501 -33.34 -45.04 60.85
N CYS A 502 -33.34 -44.23 59.80
CA CYS A 502 -33.94 -44.58 58.52
C CYS A 502 -33.06 -45.57 57.74
N ASN A 503 -33.58 -46.77 57.45
CA ASN A 503 -32.87 -47.82 56.72
C ASN A 503 -33.21 -47.87 55.21
N ARG A 504 -33.90 -46.86 54.66
CA ARG A 504 -34.12 -46.77 53.21
C ARG A 504 -32.81 -46.43 52.50
N SER A 505 -32.65 -46.94 51.28
CA SER A 505 -31.62 -46.44 50.36
C SER A 505 -31.81 -44.95 50.08
N CYS A 506 -30.74 -44.30 49.63
CA CYS A 506 -30.71 -42.87 49.34
C CYS A 506 -31.94 -42.43 48.52
N HIS A 507 -32.78 -41.60 49.14
CA HIS A 507 -34.03 -41.08 48.58
C HIS A 507 -34.10 -39.58 48.80
N VAL A 508 -35.09 -38.94 48.18
CA VAL A 508 -35.33 -37.50 48.32
C VAL A 508 -35.85 -37.22 49.72
N VAL A 509 -35.17 -36.34 50.47
CA VAL A 509 -35.62 -35.91 51.80
C VAL A 509 -36.10 -34.47 51.72
N THR A 510 -37.40 -34.25 51.91
CA THR A 510 -38.03 -32.92 51.89
C THR A 510 -38.43 -32.48 53.31
N GLY A 511 -38.44 -31.16 53.54
CA GLY A 511 -39.03 -30.57 54.76
C GLY A 511 -38.17 -30.57 56.02
N VAL A 512 -36.84 -30.70 55.91
CA VAL A 512 -35.90 -30.68 57.06
C VAL A 512 -34.75 -29.71 56.82
N SER A 513 -34.35 -29.00 57.87
CA SER A 513 -33.26 -28.00 57.83
C SER A 513 -31.89 -28.63 58.14
N ASN A 514 -31.86 -29.76 58.87
CA ASN A 514 -30.64 -30.43 59.29
C ASN A 514 -30.43 -31.75 58.53
N GLN A 515 -29.16 -32.13 58.32
CA GLN A 515 -28.79 -33.38 57.65
C GLN A 515 -29.12 -34.65 58.47
N THR A 516 -29.39 -34.50 59.76
CA THR A 516 -29.64 -35.61 60.71
C THR A 516 -31.10 -35.98 60.85
N ASP A 517 -32.03 -35.07 60.54
CA ASP A 517 -33.44 -35.22 60.88
C ASP A 517 -34.21 -35.92 59.74
N ALA A 518 -35.12 -36.83 60.11
CA ALA A 518 -35.99 -37.52 59.16
C ALA A 518 -37.00 -36.57 58.51
N GLY A 519 -37.02 -36.53 57.17
CA GLY A 519 -38.05 -35.86 56.39
C GLY A 519 -39.34 -36.68 56.27
N THR A 520 -40.29 -36.19 55.48
CA THR A 520 -41.58 -36.86 55.26
C THR A 520 -41.48 -38.21 54.55
N GLU A 521 -40.48 -38.38 53.70
CA GLU A 521 -40.24 -39.59 52.89
C GLU A 521 -39.42 -40.67 53.63
N CYS A 522 -38.90 -40.35 54.83
CA CYS A 522 -38.21 -41.31 55.69
C CYS A 522 -39.19 -42.31 56.31
N MET A 523 -38.71 -43.51 56.64
CA MET A 523 -39.54 -44.54 57.27
C MET A 523 -40.18 -44.06 58.56
N GLN A 524 -41.42 -44.49 58.83
CA GLN A 524 -42.04 -44.30 60.13
C GLN A 524 -41.63 -45.45 61.05
N CYS A 525 -41.43 -45.15 62.32
CA CYS A 525 -41.11 -46.18 63.30
C CYS A 525 -42.38 -46.94 63.68
N GLU A 526 -42.46 -48.21 63.29
CA GLU A 526 -43.55 -49.12 63.67
C GLU A 526 -43.20 -50.04 64.85
N GLU A 527 -41.99 -49.91 65.41
CA GLU A 527 -41.55 -50.73 66.54
C GLU A 527 -42.26 -50.36 67.85
N MET A 528 -42.59 -51.38 68.64
CA MET A 528 -43.20 -51.23 69.96
C MET A 528 -42.20 -50.63 70.97
N CYS A 529 -42.69 -49.84 71.92
CA CYS A 529 -41.84 -49.24 72.94
C CYS A 529 -41.27 -50.31 73.90
N THR A 530 -39.93 -50.44 73.92
CA THR A 530 -39.16 -51.35 74.80
C THR A 530 -38.72 -50.71 76.11
N LYS A 531 -39.09 -49.45 76.39
CA LYS A 531 -38.74 -48.78 77.65
C LYS A 531 -39.41 -49.48 78.84
N GLU A 532 -38.62 -49.85 79.84
CA GLU A 532 -39.12 -50.40 81.09
C GLU A 532 -40.02 -49.36 81.80
N ARG A 533 -41.20 -49.80 82.24
CA ARG A 533 -42.09 -48.97 83.06
C ARG A 533 -41.54 -48.85 84.48
N PRO A 534 -41.83 -47.76 85.21
CA PRO A 534 -41.31 -47.53 86.57
C PRO A 534 -41.60 -48.71 87.53
N LEU A 535 -40.69 -48.87 88.50
CA LEU A 535 -40.60 -49.97 89.48
C LEU A 535 -41.97 -50.45 89.98
N GLY A 536 -42.36 -51.67 89.59
CA GLY A 536 -43.57 -52.36 90.07
C GLY A 536 -44.62 -52.71 89.01
N CYS A 537 -44.48 -52.25 87.76
CA CYS A 537 -45.39 -52.61 86.66
C CYS A 537 -44.71 -53.53 85.63
N GLN A 538 -45.14 -54.79 85.54
CA GLN A 538 -44.60 -55.79 84.58
C GLN A 538 -45.24 -55.72 83.17
N HIS A 539 -46.07 -54.71 82.89
CA HIS A 539 -46.80 -54.61 81.62
C HIS A 539 -46.08 -53.76 80.57
N SER A 540 -45.93 -54.29 79.35
CA SER A 540 -45.38 -53.56 78.20
C SER A 540 -46.24 -52.37 77.77
N CYS A 541 -45.62 -51.35 77.18
CA CYS A 541 -46.33 -50.19 76.64
C CYS A 541 -47.01 -50.54 75.31
N PRO A 542 -48.32 -50.27 75.11
CA PRO A 542 -49.03 -50.56 73.86
C PRO A 542 -48.79 -49.53 72.75
N LEU A 543 -48.02 -48.46 73.03
CA LEU A 543 -47.71 -47.43 72.04
C LEU A 543 -46.44 -47.79 71.24
N ALA A 544 -46.41 -47.33 69.99
CA ALA A 544 -45.18 -47.31 69.19
C ALA A 544 -44.09 -46.47 69.89
N CYS A 545 -42.84 -46.68 69.50
CA CYS A 545 -41.68 -46.00 70.09
C CYS A 545 -41.91 -44.47 70.16
N HIS A 546 -41.92 -43.95 71.38
CA HIS A 546 -42.18 -42.56 71.66
C HIS A 546 -41.05 -41.95 72.52
N GLN A 547 -40.87 -40.65 72.37
CA GLN A 547 -39.84 -39.90 73.08
C GLN A 547 -40.19 -39.73 74.56
N ASP A 548 -41.46 -39.48 74.87
CA ASP A 548 -41.92 -39.16 76.23
C ASP A 548 -41.82 -40.33 77.21
N THR A 549 -42.03 -40.06 78.50
CA THR A 549 -42.20 -41.10 79.52
C THR A 549 -43.46 -41.93 79.23
N CYS A 550 -43.38 -43.25 79.37
CA CYS A 550 -44.52 -44.15 79.10
C CYS A 550 -45.77 -43.73 79.88
N PRO A 551 -46.94 -43.59 79.23
CA PRO A 551 -48.17 -43.24 79.93
C PRO A 551 -48.52 -44.30 80.98
N PRO A 552 -49.24 -43.89 82.05
CA PRO A 552 -49.55 -44.77 83.16
C PRO A 552 -50.32 -46.01 82.73
N CYS A 553 -50.04 -47.13 83.39
CA CYS A 553 -50.64 -48.42 83.05
C CYS A 553 -52.12 -48.47 83.46
N LYS A 554 -53.01 -48.56 82.46
CA LYS A 554 -54.47 -48.74 82.63
C LYS A 554 -54.90 -50.22 82.78
N GLN A 555 -53.96 -51.14 82.89
CA GLN A 555 -54.30 -52.56 83.08
C GLN A 555 -54.72 -52.84 84.52
N ARG A 556 -55.67 -53.76 84.71
CA ARG A 556 -56.22 -54.10 86.03
C ARG A 556 -55.45 -55.29 86.61
N LEU A 557 -54.86 -55.11 87.79
CA LEU A 557 -54.25 -56.18 88.57
C LEU A 557 -55.34 -57.01 89.24
N ARG A 558 -55.26 -58.33 89.04
CA ARG A 558 -56.13 -59.32 89.66
C ARG A 558 -55.52 -59.77 90.99
N MET A 559 -56.22 -59.56 92.09
CA MET A 559 -55.77 -59.99 93.43
C MET A 559 -56.88 -60.74 94.17
N ARG A 560 -56.51 -61.60 95.12
CA ARG A 560 -57.49 -62.26 95.99
C ARG A 560 -57.77 -61.38 97.20
N CYS A 561 -59.03 -61.34 97.62
CA CYS A 561 -59.42 -60.68 98.86
C CYS A 561 -58.84 -61.41 100.07
N HIS A 562 -58.62 -60.72 101.20
CA HIS A 562 -58.20 -61.36 102.47
C HIS A 562 -59.13 -62.49 102.94
N CYS A 563 -60.41 -62.49 102.57
CA CYS A 563 -61.35 -63.59 102.85
C CYS A 563 -61.18 -64.80 101.93
N ASN A 564 -60.28 -64.74 100.94
CA ASN A 564 -60.04 -65.73 99.87
C ASN A 564 -61.26 -66.11 99.00
N THR A 565 -62.44 -65.56 99.27
CA THR A 565 -63.69 -65.93 98.58
C THR A 565 -63.96 -65.07 97.34
N GLN A 566 -63.42 -63.85 97.29
CA GLN A 566 -63.65 -62.91 96.18
C GLN A 566 -62.34 -62.45 95.55
N VAL A 567 -62.37 -62.20 94.25
CA VAL A 567 -61.26 -61.62 93.49
C VAL A 567 -61.52 -60.13 93.29
N ILE A 568 -60.55 -59.30 93.66
CA ILE A 568 -60.63 -57.85 93.55
C ILE A 568 -59.73 -57.40 92.39
N TYR A 569 -60.24 -56.46 91.60
CA TYR A 569 -59.53 -55.87 90.47
C TYR A 569 -59.20 -54.42 90.80
N SER A 570 -57.91 -54.09 90.89
CA SER A 570 -57.43 -52.72 91.11
C SER A 570 -56.58 -52.26 89.91
N ASP A 571 -56.62 -50.98 89.57
CA ASP A 571 -55.80 -50.48 88.46
C ASP A 571 -54.32 -50.52 88.82
N CYS A 572 -53.47 -51.01 87.90
CA CYS A 572 -52.05 -51.23 88.14
C CYS A 572 -51.36 -49.99 88.70
N GLN A 573 -51.62 -48.81 88.15
CA GLN A 573 -51.08 -47.54 88.66
C GLN A 573 -51.53 -47.24 90.10
N THR A 574 -52.82 -47.42 90.41
CA THR A 574 -53.36 -47.13 91.74
C THR A 574 -52.74 -48.04 92.79
N PHE A 575 -52.45 -49.30 92.41
CA PHE A 575 -51.84 -50.27 93.29
C PHE A 575 -50.32 -50.07 93.45
N THR A 576 -49.59 -49.78 92.36
CA THR A 576 -48.13 -49.57 92.43
C THR A 576 -47.75 -48.29 93.16
N ASN A 577 -48.57 -47.23 93.02
CA ASN A 577 -48.33 -45.95 93.70
C ASN A 577 -48.96 -45.86 95.11
N ALA A 578 -49.75 -46.86 95.53
CA ALA A 578 -50.34 -46.87 96.86
C ALA A 578 -49.30 -47.19 97.95
N THR A 579 -49.41 -46.51 99.09
CA THR A 579 -48.72 -46.89 100.33
C THR A 579 -49.20 -48.27 100.80
N ASP A 580 -48.40 -49.00 101.58
CA ASP A 580 -48.74 -50.37 101.99
C ASP A 580 -50.10 -50.47 102.71
N GLU A 581 -50.45 -49.47 103.53
CA GLU A 581 -51.79 -49.38 104.15
C GLU A 581 -52.95 -49.27 103.14
N LYS A 582 -52.74 -48.53 102.04
CA LYS A 582 -53.73 -48.40 100.97
C LYS A 582 -53.80 -49.65 100.11
N LYS A 583 -52.68 -50.35 99.90
CA LYS A 583 -52.65 -51.65 99.21
C LYS A 583 -53.44 -52.72 99.98
N GLU A 584 -53.32 -52.75 101.30
CA GLU A 584 -54.10 -53.64 102.16
C GLU A 584 -55.61 -53.33 102.09
N LYS A 585 -56.00 -52.05 102.11
CA LYS A 585 -57.41 -51.67 101.90
C LYS A 585 -57.93 -52.09 100.51
N LEU A 586 -57.12 -51.92 99.45
CA LEU A 586 -57.45 -52.34 98.08
C LEU A 586 -57.55 -53.88 97.92
N LYS A 587 -56.98 -54.66 98.84
CA LYS A 587 -57.13 -56.13 98.92
C LYS A 587 -58.30 -56.58 99.80
N SER A 588 -59.11 -55.66 100.32
CA SER A 588 -60.27 -55.98 101.17
C SER A 588 -61.59 -55.66 100.47
N CYS A 589 -62.59 -56.55 100.57
CA CYS A 589 -63.91 -56.36 99.93
C CYS A 589 -64.89 -55.50 100.76
N GLY A 590 -64.46 -54.99 101.93
CA GLY A 590 -65.23 -54.08 102.78
C GLY A 590 -66.52 -54.66 103.40
N LYS A 591 -66.81 -55.96 103.20
CA LYS A 591 -67.98 -56.65 103.78
C LYS A 591 -67.58 -57.41 105.04
N PRO A 592 -68.47 -57.50 106.07
CA PRO A 592 -68.21 -58.32 107.25
C PRO A 592 -67.99 -59.78 106.83
N CYS A 593 -66.83 -60.32 107.15
CA CYS A 593 -66.50 -61.71 106.84
C CYS A 593 -67.30 -62.61 107.77
N SER A 594 -68.32 -63.28 107.24
CA SER A 594 -69.07 -64.31 107.97
C SER A 594 -68.13 -65.48 108.27
N LYS A 595 -67.55 -65.51 109.47
CA LYS A 595 -66.78 -66.65 109.98
C LYS A 595 -67.67 -67.90 109.98
N LYS A 596 -67.27 -68.91 109.20
CA LYS A 596 -67.31 -70.31 109.60
C LYS A 596 -66.00 -70.95 109.21
#